data_AF-A0A353SSP6-F1
#
_entry.id   AF-A0A353SSP6-F1
#
_cell.length_a   1.000
_cell.length_b   1.000
_cell.length_c   1.000
_cell.angle_alpha   90.00
_cell.angle_beta   90.00
_cell.angle_gamma   90.00
#
_symmetry.space_group_name_H-M   'P 1'
#
loop_
_entity.id
_entity.type
_entity.pdbx_description
1 polymer ?
#
loop_
_entity_poly.entity_id
_entity_poly.type
_entity_poly.pdbx_seq_one_letter_code
_entity_poly.pdbx_strand_id
1 'polypeptide(L)'
;MNPLALPPALSPDTFLLLRYLLIAALLLYLPFLGIVIAGSAASLVLNFFGRENRDERSLRLSREWIEAVTVHRWVLLLLGLLAYPAIAYACQRFLGGRTSLPAIAWLAPFGALLAGCLLLSLYRSAIRRTTELPPAPFGAGATGLLAMISAAFLTFLLLGTLVHPAKLPLVRSNLVFILSWHSLVEFLLFLALSFGLAGGIALRFLGRSKAGEAGGGPDYEARVRTAGTSFSLAGALAAPALVVLDLITLPATGKSMEVFVMAATVPILALAVFALLYLLPGKGESRPGDRVTSLFVLMFLAVILCHQSAVANAFQGLSAPPGPLAAETVSKGKKAASSPAGGDAAVLEKGKKVFDTVCSVCHRFDAKVVGPPLNEVVPKYKGNVEKLKGFIRNPVKVNPALPAMPKPAIKEDEVDAVARYLLSKVKGGK
;
A
#
# COMPACT_ATOMS: atom_id res chain seq x y z
N MET A 1 4.51 22.70 30.74
CA MET A 1 5.16 21.47 30.21
C MET A 1 4.10 20.71 29.43
N ASN A 2 4.19 20.67 28.10
CA ASN A 2 3.11 20.24 27.21
C ASN A 2 3.61 19.07 26.33
N PRO A 3 3.22 17.81 26.60
CA PRO A 3 3.63 16.68 25.79
C PRO A 3 2.59 16.45 24.69
N LEU A 4 2.81 17.05 23.51
CA LEU A 4 2.03 16.77 22.30
C LEU A 4 2.96 16.93 21.09
N ALA A 5 3.87 15.98 20.96
CA ALA A 5 4.69 15.68 19.79
C ALA A 5 4.94 14.18 19.82
N LEU A 6 4.75 13.49 18.69
CA LEU A 6 4.63 12.03 18.52
C LEU A 6 3.32 11.44 19.06
N PRO A 7 2.80 10.33 18.49
CA PRO A 7 1.86 9.50 19.23
C PRO A 7 2.48 9.25 20.62
N PRO A 8 1.75 9.43 21.73
CA PRO A 8 2.33 9.23 23.04
C PRO A 8 2.93 7.81 23.09
N ALA A 9 4.21 7.69 23.50
CA ALA A 9 4.87 6.46 23.97
C ALA A 9 5.85 5.68 23.05
N LEU A 10 6.55 6.29 22.08
CA LEU A 10 7.69 5.63 21.41
C LEU A 10 8.99 6.41 21.59
N SER A 11 9.97 5.83 22.31
CA SER A 11 11.32 6.38 22.36
C SER A 11 11.99 6.30 20.97
N PRO A 12 12.98 7.16 20.66
CA PRO A 12 13.71 7.11 19.39
C PRO A 12 14.26 5.70 19.08
N ASP A 13 14.80 5.02 20.08
CA ASP A 13 15.35 3.66 19.94
C ASP A 13 14.25 2.64 19.60
N THR A 14 13.08 2.76 20.25
CA THR A 14 11.95 1.87 19.98
C THR A 14 11.40 2.10 18.58
N PHE A 15 11.34 3.35 18.12
CA PHE A 15 10.93 3.68 16.76
C PHE A 15 11.86 3.05 15.72
N LEU A 16 13.17 3.18 15.94
CA LEU A 16 14.18 2.61 15.04
C LEU A 16 14.13 1.08 15.01
N LEU A 17 14.00 0.44 16.18
CA LEU A 17 13.85 -1.01 16.30
C LEU A 17 12.61 -1.51 15.54
N LEU A 18 11.47 -0.83 15.70
CA LEU A 18 10.24 -1.19 14.99
C LEU A 18 10.38 -1.03 13.48
N ARG A 19 11.06 0.01 13.01
CA ARG A 19 11.33 0.22 11.58
C ARG A 19 12.17 -0.92 11.02
N TYR A 20 13.25 -1.33 11.69
CA TYR A 20 14.07 -2.46 11.23
C TYR A 20 13.34 -3.80 11.30
N LEU A 21 12.56 -4.04 12.36
CA LEU A 21 11.71 -5.21 12.47
C LEU A 21 10.72 -5.28 11.30
N LEU A 22 10.07 -4.16 10.98
CA LEU A 22 9.08 -4.09 9.90
C LEU A 22 9.75 -4.28 8.53
N ILE A 23 10.93 -3.69 8.28
CA ILE A 23 11.72 -3.94 7.07
C ILE A 23 12.02 -5.43 6.92
N ALA A 24 12.58 -6.06 7.95
CA ALA A 24 12.96 -7.47 7.92
C ALA A 24 11.74 -8.38 7.70
N ALA A 25 10.64 -8.11 8.42
CA ALA A 25 9.41 -8.87 8.28
C ALA A 25 8.78 -8.72 6.89
N LEU A 26 8.74 -7.51 6.32
CA LEU A 26 8.23 -7.27 4.97
C LEU A 26 9.10 -7.89 3.88
N LEU A 27 10.44 -7.84 4.03
CA LEU A 27 11.38 -8.43 3.07
C LEU A 27 11.24 -9.95 3.00
N LEU A 28 10.87 -10.58 4.12
CA LEU A 28 10.56 -12.00 4.14
C LEU A 28 9.14 -12.30 3.63
N TYR A 29 8.17 -11.50 4.06
CA TYR A 29 6.75 -11.73 3.81
C TYR A 29 6.35 -11.47 2.36
N LEU A 30 6.68 -10.30 1.80
CA LEU A 30 6.15 -9.85 0.51
C LEU A 30 6.67 -10.67 -0.67
N PRO A 31 7.99 -10.86 -0.90
CA PRO A 31 8.45 -11.64 -2.05
C PRO A 31 7.88 -13.06 -2.03
N PHE A 32 7.81 -13.67 -0.85
CA PHE A 32 7.26 -15.01 -0.71
C PHE A 32 5.76 -15.06 -1.00
N LEU A 33 4.97 -14.17 -0.38
CA LEU A 33 3.53 -14.09 -0.63
C LEU A 33 3.25 -13.84 -2.12
N GLY A 34 4.06 -12.99 -2.73
CA GLY A 34 4.04 -12.70 -4.15
C GLY A 34 4.26 -13.94 -5.02
N ILE A 35 5.29 -14.75 -4.71
CA ILE A 35 5.56 -16.02 -5.40
C ILE A 35 4.37 -16.97 -5.30
N VAL A 36 3.74 -17.09 -4.12
CA VAL A 36 2.56 -17.95 -3.94
C VAL A 36 1.38 -17.45 -4.76
N ILE A 37 1.06 -16.16 -4.72
CA ILE A 37 -0.05 -15.55 -5.47
C ILE A 37 0.19 -15.71 -6.97
N ALA A 38 1.33 -15.23 -7.47
CA ALA A 38 1.63 -15.25 -8.91
C ALA A 38 1.78 -16.68 -9.45
N GLY A 39 2.46 -17.56 -8.72
CA GLY A 39 2.64 -18.95 -9.13
C GLY A 39 1.36 -19.78 -9.10
N SER A 40 0.49 -19.58 -8.09
CA SER A 40 -0.80 -20.27 -8.06
C SER A 40 -1.78 -19.73 -9.10
N ALA A 41 -1.80 -18.41 -9.34
CA ALA A 41 -2.55 -17.81 -10.44
C ALA A 41 -2.11 -18.37 -11.79
N ALA A 42 -0.82 -18.38 -12.04
CA ALA A 42 -0.29 -18.85 -13.31
C ALA A 42 -0.46 -20.37 -13.49
N SER A 43 -0.37 -21.16 -12.40
CA SER A 43 -0.76 -22.58 -12.41
C SER A 43 -2.23 -22.78 -12.77
N LEU A 44 -3.16 -22.05 -12.16
CA LEU A 44 -4.60 -22.19 -12.42
C LEU A 44 -4.94 -21.83 -13.87
N VAL A 45 -4.36 -20.74 -14.38
CA VAL A 45 -4.54 -20.28 -15.77
C VAL A 45 -4.00 -21.33 -16.74
N LEU A 46 -2.77 -21.82 -16.54
CA LEU A 46 -2.19 -22.86 -17.39
C LEU A 46 -2.96 -24.18 -17.30
N ASN A 47 -3.49 -24.53 -16.13
CA ASN A 47 -4.31 -25.73 -15.98
C ASN A 47 -5.61 -25.60 -16.77
N PHE A 48 -6.30 -24.47 -16.64
CA PHE A 48 -7.56 -24.21 -17.33
C PHE A 48 -7.38 -24.27 -18.86
N PHE A 49 -6.47 -23.45 -19.42
CA PHE A 49 -6.23 -23.43 -20.86
C PHE A 49 -5.56 -24.71 -21.38
N GLY A 50 -4.74 -25.37 -20.55
CA GLY A 50 -4.14 -26.66 -20.90
C GLY A 50 -5.18 -27.76 -21.07
N ARG A 51 -6.26 -27.75 -20.27
CA ARG A 51 -7.37 -28.70 -20.42
C ARG A 51 -8.24 -28.38 -21.63
N GLU A 52 -8.60 -27.11 -21.79
CA GLU A 52 -9.42 -26.64 -22.90
C GLU A 52 -8.77 -26.97 -24.26
N ASN A 53 -7.48 -26.68 -24.39
CA ASN A 53 -6.72 -26.89 -25.62
C ASN A 53 -6.06 -28.28 -25.73
N ARG A 54 -6.25 -29.16 -24.73
CA ARG A 54 -5.55 -30.46 -24.61
C ARG A 54 -4.03 -30.36 -24.76
N ASP A 55 -3.42 -29.29 -24.23
CA ASP A 55 -1.97 -29.06 -24.27
C ASP A 55 -1.29 -29.65 -23.03
N GLU A 56 -0.77 -30.87 -23.17
CA GLU A 56 -0.06 -31.59 -22.09
C GLU A 56 1.14 -30.80 -21.53
N ARG A 57 1.78 -29.96 -22.35
CA ARG A 57 2.92 -29.13 -21.94
C ARG A 57 2.50 -28.05 -20.94
N SER A 58 1.36 -27.39 -21.19
CA SER A 58 0.79 -26.40 -20.26
C SER A 58 0.31 -27.05 -18.96
N LEU A 59 -0.23 -28.27 -19.03
CA LEU A 59 -0.61 -29.05 -17.84
C LEU A 59 0.60 -29.48 -17.01
N ARG A 60 1.70 -29.90 -17.67
CA ARG A 60 2.97 -30.18 -17.00
C ARG A 60 3.52 -28.93 -16.32
N LEU A 61 3.59 -27.82 -17.04
CA LEU A 61 4.11 -26.55 -16.51
C LEU A 61 3.27 -26.04 -15.33
N SER A 62 1.94 -26.16 -15.40
CA SER A 62 1.04 -25.87 -14.28
C SER A 62 1.42 -26.67 -13.02
N ARG A 63 1.64 -27.99 -13.15
CA ARG A 63 2.06 -28.84 -12.04
C ARG A 63 3.43 -28.44 -11.47
N GLU A 64 4.42 -28.24 -12.33
CA GLU A 64 5.76 -27.82 -11.89
C GLU A 64 5.71 -26.48 -11.15
N TRP A 65 4.86 -25.55 -11.60
CA TRP A 65 4.74 -24.24 -10.96
C TRP A 65 4.13 -24.34 -9.57
N ILE A 66 2.98 -25.00 -9.44
CA ILE A 66 2.32 -25.11 -8.13
C ILE A 66 3.18 -25.90 -7.16
N GLU A 67 3.90 -26.92 -7.61
CA GLU A 67 4.84 -27.68 -6.76
C GLU A 67 6.04 -26.86 -6.32
N ALA A 68 6.52 -25.93 -7.16
CA ALA A 68 7.62 -25.04 -6.83
C ALA A 68 7.23 -23.87 -5.93
N VAL A 69 6.00 -23.33 -6.06
CA VAL A 69 5.57 -22.14 -5.33
C VAL A 69 4.76 -22.44 -4.08
N THR A 70 3.98 -23.52 -4.05
CA THR A 70 3.44 -24.02 -2.79
C THR A 70 4.52 -24.89 -2.17
N VAL A 71 5.02 -24.56 -0.98
CA VAL A 71 6.16 -25.26 -0.38
C VAL A 71 5.88 -25.59 1.09
N HIS A 72 6.52 -26.68 1.53
CA HIS A 72 6.54 -27.38 2.83
C HIS A 72 5.97 -26.62 4.05
N ARG A 73 5.39 -27.36 5.01
CA ARG A 73 4.84 -26.91 6.32
C ARG A 73 5.59 -25.74 7.02
N TRP A 74 6.90 -25.63 6.81
CA TRP A 74 7.75 -24.53 7.28
C TRP A 74 7.41 -23.15 6.74
N VAL A 75 6.85 -23.05 5.54
CA VAL A 75 6.39 -21.80 4.94
C VAL A 75 5.19 -21.22 5.69
N LEU A 76 4.20 -22.07 6.03
CA LEU A 76 3.04 -21.64 6.81
C LEU A 76 3.49 -21.09 8.17
N LEU A 77 4.50 -21.73 8.76
CA LEU A 77 5.12 -21.28 10.00
C LEU A 77 5.86 -19.95 9.81
N LEU A 78 6.69 -19.84 8.78
CA LEU A 78 7.52 -18.67 8.54
C LEU A 78 6.70 -17.43 8.14
N LEU A 79 5.70 -17.58 7.27
CA LEU A 79 4.90 -16.46 6.80
C LEU A 79 3.71 -16.15 7.69
N GLY A 80 2.96 -17.18 8.03
CA GLY A 80 1.75 -17.08 8.82
C GLY A 80 2.08 -16.87 10.29
N LEU A 81 2.80 -17.80 10.92
CA LEU A 81 3.03 -17.72 12.36
C LEU A 81 4.11 -16.72 12.78
N LEU A 82 5.05 -16.37 11.89
CA LEU A 82 6.18 -15.50 12.24
C LEU A 82 6.10 -14.12 11.59
N ALA A 83 6.12 -14.04 10.26
CA ALA A 83 6.27 -12.76 9.56
C ALA A 83 5.03 -11.84 9.69
N TYR A 84 3.83 -12.36 9.45
CA TYR A 84 2.61 -11.53 9.55
C TYR A 84 2.37 -10.98 10.97
N PRO A 85 2.44 -11.78 12.05
CA PRO A 85 2.32 -11.27 13.42
C PRO A 85 3.36 -10.21 13.76
N ALA A 86 4.59 -10.31 13.24
CA ALA A 86 5.61 -9.28 13.40
C ALA A 86 5.21 -7.96 12.70
N ILE A 87 4.69 -8.04 11.47
CA ILE A 87 4.16 -6.88 10.73
C ILE A 87 3.00 -6.26 11.49
N ALA A 88 2.02 -7.07 11.89
CA ALA A 88 0.84 -6.62 12.63
C ALA A 88 1.22 -5.97 13.97
N TYR A 89 2.18 -6.56 14.69
CA TYR A 89 2.69 -6.00 15.94
C TYR A 89 3.37 -4.65 15.74
N ALA A 90 4.26 -4.53 14.74
CA ALA A 90 4.91 -3.26 14.43
C ALA A 90 3.89 -2.19 14.07
N CYS A 91 2.92 -2.51 13.20
CA CYS A 91 1.83 -1.61 12.81
C CYS A 91 0.98 -1.17 14.02
N GLN A 92 0.59 -2.10 14.89
CA GLN A 92 -0.16 -1.79 16.13
C GLN A 92 0.60 -0.78 16.99
N ARG A 93 1.92 -0.95 17.13
CA ARG A 93 2.73 -0.03 17.93
C ARG A 93 2.85 1.34 17.29
N PHE A 94 3.09 1.43 15.98
CA PHE A 94 3.12 2.72 15.26
C PHE A 94 1.79 3.49 15.38
N LEU A 95 0.65 2.79 15.38
CA LEU A 95 -0.69 3.39 15.47
C LEU A 95 -1.16 3.71 16.91
N GLY A 96 -0.29 3.58 17.91
CA GLY A 96 -0.59 3.91 19.31
C GLY A 96 -1.25 2.78 20.11
N GLY A 97 -1.05 1.51 19.72
CA GLY A 97 -1.41 0.33 20.51
C GLY A 97 -2.53 -0.54 19.93
N ARG A 98 -2.88 -1.61 20.66
CA ARG A 98 -3.84 -2.65 20.24
C ARG A 98 -5.28 -2.16 20.03
N THR A 99 -5.66 -1.06 20.66
CA THR A 99 -7.02 -0.46 20.55
C THR A 99 -7.13 0.54 19.40
N SER A 100 -6.06 0.73 18.63
CA SER A 100 -6.02 1.69 17.52
C SER A 100 -6.95 1.32 16.37
N LEU A 101 -7.17 0.02 16.13
CA LEU A 101 -8.08 -0.55 15.15
C LEU A 101 -8.80 -1.76 15.77
N PRO A 102 -10.05 -2.06 15.34
CA PRO A 102 -10.77 -3.23 15.83
C PRO A 102 -10.01 -4.53 15.50
N ALA A 103 -10.19 -5.55 16.35
CA ALA A 103 -9.49 -6.84 16.25
C ALA A 103 -9.55 -7.46 14.84
N ILE A 104 -10.68 -7.28 14.14
CA ILE A 104 -10.89 -7.82 12.80
C ILE A 104 -9.90 -7.26 11.75
N ALA A 105 -9.44 -6.02 11.90
CA ALA A 105 -8.46 -5.42 10.99
C ALA A 105 -7.11 -6.18 11.03
N TRP A 106 -6.80 -6.82 12.16
CA TRP A 106 -5.58 -7.59 12.39
C TRP A 106 -5.77 -9.09 12.14
N LEU A 107 -6.95 -9.62 12.46
CA LEU A 107 -7.23 -11.06 12.34
C LEU A 107 -7.67 -11.46 10.93
N ALA A 108 -8.34 -10.58 10.18
CA ALA A 108 -8.83 -10.91 8.84
C ALA A 108 -7.70 -11.23 7.84
N PRO A 109 -6.60 -10.45 7.74
CA PRO A 109 -5.52 -10.79 6.81
C PRO A 109 -4.83 -12.10 7.22
N PHE A 110 -4.67 -12.33 8.53
CA PHE A 110 -4.09 -13.57 9.06
C PHE A 110 -4.95 -14.80 8.75
N GLY A 111 -6.26 -14.71 9.01
CA GLY A 111 -7.21 -15.79 8.73
C GLY A 111 -7.27 -16.11 7.23
N ALA A 112 -7.31 -15.08 6.38
CA ALA A 112 -7.28 -15.24 4.93
C ALA A 112 -5.98 -15.90 4.43
N LEU A 113 -4.84 -15.55 5.02
CA LEU A 113 -3.54 -16.16 4.72
C LEU A 113 -3.53 -17.66 5.08
N LEU A 114 -4.01 -18.03 6.27
CA LEU A 114 -4.08 -19.43 6.71
C LEU A 114 -5.04 -20.25 5.85
N ALA A 115 -6.24 -19.71 5.57
CA ALA A 115 -7.23 -20.34 4.72
C ALA A 115 -6.71 -20.52 3.28
N GLY A 116 -6.07 -19.48 2.72
CA GLY A 116 -5.44 -19.54 1.41
C GLY A 116 -4.37 -20.63 1.32
N CYS A 117 -3.48 -20.73 2.32
CA CYS A 117 -2.46 -21.77 2.38
C CYS A 117 -3.07 -23.17 2.41
N LEU A 118 -4.09 -23.37 3.24
CA LEU A 118 -4.79 -24.65 3.36
C LEU A 118 -5.44 -25.06 2.04
N LEU A 119 -6.22 -24.18 1.43
CA LEU A 119 -6.92 -24.45 0.18
C LEU A 119 -5.96 -24.69 -1.01
N LEU A 120 -4.89 -23.90 -1.11
CA LEU A 120 -3.86 -24.12 -2.14
C LEU A 120 -3.10 -25.44 -1.92
N SER A 121 -2.93 -25.88 -0.67
CA SER A 121 -2.33 -27.18 -0.37
C SER A 121 -3.22 -28.35 -0.80
N LEU A 122 -4.55 -28.21 -0.69
CA LEU A 122 -5.51 -29.19 -1.21
C LEU A 122 -5.47 -29.25 -2.73
N TYR A 123 -5.46 -28.08 -3.39
CA TYR A 123 -5.32 -27.99 -4.85
C TYR A 123 -4.03 -28.66 -5.34
N ARG A 124 -2.89 -28.34 -4.73
CA ARG A 124 -1.60 -28.97 -5.02
C ARG A 124 -1.63 -30.49 -4.80
N SER A 125 -2.27 -30.94 -3.72
CA SER A 125 -2.37 -32.38 -3.43
C SER A 125 -3.21 -33.12 -4.47
N ALA A 126 -4.26 -32.49 -5.01
CA ALA A 126 -5.14 -33.08 -6.01
C ALA A 126 -4.50 -33.13 -7.40
N ILE A 127 -3.84 -32.04 -7.82
CA ILE A 127 -3.18 -31.96 -9.14
C ILE A 127 -1.98 -32.91 -9.28
N ARG A 128 -1.38 -33.30 -8.14
CA ARG A 128 -0.32 -34.33 -8.08
C ARG A 128 -0.87 -35.75 -8.22
N ARG A 129 -2.11 -36.00 -7.76
CA ARG A 129 -2.70 -37.34 -7.68
C ARG A 129 -3.50 -37.75 -8.90
N THR A 130 -3.94 -36.80 -9.72
CA THR A 130 -4.88 -37.05 -10.82
C THR A 130 -4.40 -36.42 -12.10
N THR A 131 -4.55 -37.14 -13.22
CA THR A 131 -4.31 -36.62 -14.57
C THR A 131 -5.43 -35.66 -14.98
N GLU A 132 -6.68 -35.98 -14.60
CA GLU A 132 -7.83 -35.11 -14.76
C GLU A 132 -8.30 -34.57 -13.42
N LEU A 133 -8.17 -33.25 -13.23
CA LEU A 133 -8.53 -32.61 -11.97
C LEU A 133 -10.07 -32.51 -11.85
N PRO A 134 -10.70 -33.01 -10.78
CA PRO A 134 -12.13 -32.77 -10.57
C PRO A 134 -12.42 -31.26 -10.40
N PRO A 135 -13.67 -30.81 -10.59
CA PRO A 135 -14.02 -29.39 -10.44
C PRO A 135 -13.82 -28.87 -9.00
N ALA A 136 -14.03 -29.73 -7.99
CA ALA A 136 -13.92 -29.32 -6.59
C ALA A 136 -12.48 -28.88 -6.17
N PRO A 137 -11.41 -29.65 -6.45
CA PRO A 137 -10.04 -29.17 -6.16
C PRO A 137 -9.62 -27.93 -6.95
N PHE A 138 -10.11 -27.76 -8.18
CA PHE A 138 -9.87 -26.52 -8.95
C PHE A 138 -10.54 -25.32 -8.26
N GLY A 139 -11.79 -25.46 -7.83
CA GLY A 139 -12.51 -24.44 -7.05
C GLY A 139 -11.82 -24.11 -5.73
N ALA A 140 -11.27 -25.11 -5.03
CA ALA A 140 -10.44 -24.90 -3.85
C ALA A 140 -9.18 -24.07 -4.18
N GLY A 141 -8.51 -24.35 -5.30
CA GLY A 141 -7.36 -23.57 -5.77
C GLY A 141 -7.72 -22.10 -6.04
N ALA A 142 -8.80 -21.86 -6.80
CA ALA A 142 -9.27 -20.50 -7.10
C ALA A 142 -9.67 -19.72 -5.84
N THR A 143 -10.37 -20.38 -4.91
CA THR A 143 -10.78 -19.78 -3.63
C THR A 143 -9.56 -19.51 -2.74
N GLY A 144 -8.58 -20.42 -2.73
CA GLY A 144 -7.32 -20.24 -2.02
C GLY A 144 -6.51 -19.06 -2.55
N LEU A 145 -6.41 -18.91 -3.87
CA LEU A 145 -5.80 -17.75 -4.51
C LEU A 145 -6.51 -16.45 -4.13
N LEU A 146 -7.84 -16.42 -4.18
CA LEU A 146 -8.62 -15.25 -3.79
C LEU A 146 -8.39 -14.88 -2.32
N ALA A 147 -8.31 -15.86 -1.43
CA ALA A 147 -7.98 -15.66 -0.03
C ALA A 147 -6.56 -15.07 0.15
N MET A 148 -5.57 -15.54 -0.62
CA MET A 148 -4.21 -14.98 -0.61
C MET A 148 -4.15 -13.54 -1.11
N ILE A 149 -4.84 -13.25 -2.21
CA ILE A 149 -4.96 -11.89 -2.76
C ILE A 149 -5.63 -10.97 -1.73
N SER A 150 -6.69 -11.45 -1.07
CA SER A 150 -7.38 -10.71 -0.01
C SER A 150 -6.47 -10.45 1.19
N ALA A 151 -5.69 -11.44 1.63
CA ALA A 151 -4.72 -11.28 2.71
C ALA A 151 -3.65 -10.22 2.39
N ALA A 152 -3.10 -10.27 1.16
CA ALA A 152 -2.16 -9.27 0.67
C ALA A 152 -2.80 -7.88 0.65
N PHE A 153 -3.98 -7.74 0.02
CA PHE A 153 -4.68 -6.46 -0.10
C PHE A 153 -4.97 -5.84 1.27
N LEU A 154 -5.52 -6.61 2.21
CA LEU A 154 -5.80 -6.12 3.56
C LEU A 154 -4.51 -5.75 4.32
N THR A 155 -3.37 -6.38 4.02
CA THR A 155 -2.07 -6.01 4.59
C THR A 155 -1.58 -4.67 4.02
N PHE A 156 -1.71 -4.42 2.72
CA PHE A 156 -1.37 -3.12 2.10
C PHE A 156 -2.30 -1.99 2.56
N LEU A 157 -3.57 -2.30 2.78
CA LEU A 157 -4.52 -1.41 3.43
C LEU A 157 -4.01 -0.98 4.81
N LEU A 158 -3.54 -1.92 5.64
CA LEU A 158 -2.95 -1.62 6.94
C LEU A 158 -1.66 -0.80 6.81
N LEU A 159 -0.73 -1.18 5.94
CA LEU A 159 0.53 -0.47 5.74
C LEU A 159 0.31 0.97 5.27
N GLY A 160 -0.63 1.22 4.36
CA GLY A 160 -0.95 2.57 3.89
C GLY A 160 -1.48 3.51 4.98
N THR A 161 -2.02 2.99 6.08
CA THR A 161 -2.38 3.82 7.24
C THR A 161 -1.15 4.43 7.93
N LEU A 162 0.01 3.79 7.84
CA LEU A 162 1.27 4.28 8.40
C LEU A 162 1.83 5.49 7.63
N VAL A 163 1.59 5.54 6.32
CA VAL A 163 2.00 6.66 5.47
C VAL A 163 1.07 7.87 5.64
N HIS A 164 -0.18 7.62 6.04
CA HIS A 164 -1.18 8.66 6.32
C HIS A 164 -1.63 8.67 7.79
N PRO A 165 -0.73 8.93 8.76
CA PRO A 165 -1.07 8.86 10.18
C PRO A 165 -2.17 9.86 10.58
N ALA A 166 -2.32 10.97 9.85
CA ALA A 166 -3.39 11.94 10.03
C ALA A 166 -4.81 11.37 9.78
N LYS A 167 -4.94 10.28 9.00
CA LYS A 167 -6.24 9.64 8.72
C LYS A 167 -6.70 8.71 9.86
N LEU A 168 -5.84 8.42 10.83
CA LEU A 168 -6.11 7.42 11.87
C LEU A 168 -7.41 7.67 12.67
N PRO A 169 -7.79 8.91 13.04
CA PRO A 169 -9.08 9.15 13.71
C PRO A 169 -10.28 8.80 12.83
N LEU A 170 -10.20 9.02 11.52
CA LEU A 170 -11.26 8.67 10.57
C LEU A 170 -11.38 7.16 10.45
N VAL A 171 -10.23 6.48 10.32
CA VAL A 171 -10.17 5.02 10.27
C VAL A 171 -10.76 4.37 11.52
N ARG A 172 -10.52 4.94 12.71
CA ARG A 172 -11.11 4.48 13.98
C ARG A 172 -12.64 4.56 13.97
N SER A 173 -13.20 5.56 13.30
CA SER A 173 -14.65 5.74 13.20
C SER A 173 -15.30 4.81 12.16
N ASN A 174 -14.61 4.54 11.05
CA ASN A 174 -15.11 3.67 10.00
C ASN A 174 -13.94 3.06 9.21
N LEU A 175 -13.90 1.73 9.15
CA LEU A 175 -12.85 0.97 8.45
C LEU A 175 -12.80 1.23 6.94
N VAL A 176 -13.88 1.74 6.33
CA VAL A 176 -13.87 2.13 4.91
C VAL A 176 -12.76 3.15 4.62
N PHE A 177 -12.38 3.99 5.58
CA PHE A 177 -11.30 4.98 5.40
C PHE A 177 -9.89 4.38 5.38
N ILE A 178 -9.74 3.08 5.67
CA ILE A 178 -8.47 2.36 5.40
C ILE A 178 -8.24 2.28 3.89
N LEU A 179 -9.31 2.21 3.10
CA LEU A 179 -9.20 2.20 1.64
C LEU A 179 -8.62 3.54 1.18
N SER A 180 -7.44 3.47 0.57
CA SER A 180 -6.75 4.63 0.03
C SER A 180 -6.20 4.31 -1.35
N TRP A 181 -6.17 5.33 -2.21
CA TRP A 181 -5.63 5.18 -3.55
C TRP A 181 -4.12 4.83 -3.51
N HIS A 182 -3.39 5.36 -2.53
CA HIS A 182 -2.00 4.99 -2.28
C HIS A 182 -1.85 3.49 -1.96
N SER A 183 -2.62 2.94 -1.01
CA SER A 183 -2.62 1.50 -0.70
C SER A 183 -2.94 0.63 -1.91
N LEU A 184 -3.87 1.09 -2.77
CA LEU A 184 -4.22 0.37 -3.99
C LEU A 184 -3.03 0.33 -4.98
N VAL A 185 -2.35 1.46 -5.18
CA VAL A 185 -1.20 1.53 -6.07
C VAL A 185 -0.05 0.67 -5.56
N GLU A 186 0.25 0.69 -4.26
CA GLU A 186 1.28 -0.17 -3.65
C GLU A 186 0.95 -1.66 -3.80
N PHE A 187 -0.32 -2.03 -3.64
CA PHE A 187 -0.79 -3.39 -3.86
C PHE A 187 -0.63 -3.82 -5.34
N LEU A 188 -0.95 -2.94 -6.29
CA LEU A 188 -0.74 -3.21 -7.71
C LEU A 188 0.76 -3.32 -8.06
N LEU A 189 1.60 -2.46 -7.47
CA LEU A 189 3.06 -2.53 -7.60
C LEU A 189 3.57 -3.87 -7.06
N PHE A 190 3.10 -4.29 -5.89
CA PHE A 190 3.40 -5.60 -5.33
C PHE A 190 3.02 -6.74 -6.28
N LEU A 191 1.83 -6.71 -6.89
CA LEU A 191 1.42 -7.72 -7.86
C LEU A 191 2.35 -7.72 -9.08
N ALA A 192 2.70 -6.56 -9.63
CA ALA A 192 3.61 -6.45 -10.76
C ALA A 192 4.98 -7.07 -10.45
N LEU A 193 5.57 -6.75 -9.30
CA LEU A 193 6.83 -7.34 -8.85
C LEU A 193 6.71 -8.84 -8.59
N SER A 194 5.57 -9.29 -8.07
CA SER A 194 5.30 -10.71 -7.78
C SER A 194 5.24 -11.55 -9.05
N PHE A 195 4.52 -11.09 -10.08
CA PHE A 195 4.49 -11.76 -11.37
C PHE A 195 5.86 -11.72 -12.05
N GLY A 196 6.58 -10.59 -11.96
CA GLY A 196 7.94 -10.48 -12.49
C GLY A 196 8.93 -11.49 -11.86
N LEU A 197 8.89 -11.60 -10.53
CA LEU A 197 9.67 -12.54 -9.74
C LEU A 197 9.31 -13.99 -10.07
N ALA A 198 8.03 -14.31 -10.19
CA ALA A 198 7.56 -15.64 -10.58
C ALA A 198 8.04 -16.03 -11.99
N GLY A 199 8.10 -15.07 -12.93
CA GLY A 199 8.71 -15.26 -14.24
C GLY A 199 10.19 -15.62 -14.17
N GLY A 200 10.97 -14.92 -13.32
CA GLY A 200 12.38 -15.22 -13.10
C GLY A 200 12.61 -16.63 -12.54
N ILE A 201 11.75 -17.05 -11.60
CA ILE A 201 11.76 -18.41 -11.04
C ILE A 201 11.41 -19.45 -12.11
N ALA A 202 10.40 -19.19 -12.95
CA ALA A 202 10.03 -20.09 -14.04
C ALA A 202 11.18 -20.31 -15.03
N LEU A 203 11.97 -19.27 -15.33
CA LEU A 203 13.16 -19.38 -16.18
C LEU A 203 14.25 -20.29 -15.60
N ARG A 204 14.23 -20.58 -14.29
CA ARG A 204 15.13 -21.57 -13.67
C ARG A 204 14.76 -23.01 -13.97
N PHE A 205 13.58 -23.25 -14.56
CA PHE A 205 13.16 -24.59 -14.99
C PHE A 205 13.78 -25.00 -16.33
N LEU A 206 14.35 -24.06 -17.08
CA LEU A 206 15.06 -24.34 -18.34
C LEU A 206 16.23 -25.30 -18.11
N GLY A 207 16.38 -26.31 -18.97
CA GLY A 207 17.41 -27.34 -18.86
C GLY A 207 17.18 -28.36 -17.75
N ARG A 208 16.00 -28.39 -17.11
CA ARG A 208 15.64 -29.46 -16.13
C ARG A 208 15.00 -30.68 -16.78
N SER A 209 14.38 -30.55 -17.95
CA SER A 209 13.75 -31.70 -18.62
C SER A 209 14.81 -32.56 -19.28
N LYS A 210 14.78 -33.87 -19.01
CA LYS A 210 15.68 -34.84 -19.65
C LYS A 210 15.15 -35.22 -21.03
N ALA A 211 16.06 -35.44 -21.99
CA ALA A 211 15.70 -35.99 -23.29
C ALA A 211 15.00 -37.36 -23.11
N GLY A 212 13.77 -37.49 -23.65
CA GLY A 212 12.96 -38.71 -23.57
C GLY A 212 11.81 -38.70 -22.54
N GLU A 213 11.65 -37.65 -21.72
CA GLU A 213 10.47 -37.51 -20.87
C GLU A 213 9.21 -37.20 -21.69
N ALA A 214 8.08 -37.87 -21.37
CA ALA A 214 6.78 -37.56 -21.97
C ALA A 214 6.40 -36.08 -21.72
N GLY A 215 6.07 -35.35 -22.79
CA GLY A 215 5.79 -33.91 -22.74
C GLY A 215 7.01 -33.03 -22.45
N GLY A 216 8.24 -33.55 -22.61
CA GLY A 216 9.50 -32.81 -22.53
C GLY A 216 10.03 -32.38 -23.91
N GLY A 217 11.31 -31.99 -23.96
CA GLY A 217 12.00 -31.63 -25.19
C GLY A 217 11.98 -30.13 -25.54
N PRO A 218 12.48 -29.75 -26.72
CA PRO A 218 12.73 -28.34 -27.09
C PRO A 218 11.46 -27.48 -27.07
N ASP A 219 10.31 -28.06 -27.43
CA ASP A 219 9.02 -27.36 -27.40
C ASP A 219 8.55 -27.02 -25.99
N TYR A 220 8.82 -27.91 -25.02
CA TYR A 220 8.52 -27.65 -23.61
C TYR A 220 9.41 -26.51 -23.09
N GLU A 221 10.70 -26.53 -23.42
CA GLU A 221 11.63 -25.47 -23.04
C GLU A 221 11.25 -24.12 -23.67
N ALA A 222 10.78 -24.12 -24.91
CA ALA A 222 10.25 -22.93 -25.57
C ALA A 222 9.02 -22.37 -24.83
N ARG A 223 8.11 -23.24 -24.36
CA ARG A 223 6.94 -22.84 -23.55
C ARG A 223 7.38 -22.23 -22.21
N VAL A 224 8.29 -22.88 -21.49
CA VAL A 224 8.85 -22.38 -20.22
C VAL A 224 9.52 -21.02 -20.42
N ARG A 225 10.34 -20.89 -21.47
CA ARG A 225 11.01 -19.64 -21.81
C ARG A 225 10.00 -18.54 -22.11
N THR A 226 8.98 -18.82 -22.91
CA THR A 226 7.95 -17.84 -23.28
C THR A 226 7.17 -17.38 -22.05
N ALA A 227 6.71 -18.30 -21.20
CA ALA A 227 6.01 -17.96 -19.97
C ALA A 227 6.89 -17.13 -19.02
N GLY A 228 8.10 -17.61 -18.72
CA GLY A 228 9.02 -16.94 -17.81
C GLY A 228 9.42 -15.54 -18.28
N THR A 229 9.79 -15.39 -19.56
CA THR A 229 10.13 -14.07 -20.14
C THR A 229 8.94 -13.13 -20.17
N SER A 230 7.75 -13.60 -20.54
CA SER A 230 6.53 -12.77 -20.59
C SER A 230 6.18 -12.20 -19.22
N PHE A 231 6.19 -13.04 -18.17
CA PHE A 231 5.89 -12.59 -16.81
C PHE A 231 6.94 -11.62 -16.27
N SER A 232 8.23 -11.90 -16.49
CA SER A 232 9.32 -11.01 -16.09
C SER A 232 9.29 -9.66 -16.81
N LEU A 233 9.03 -9.64 -18.12
CA LEU A 233 8.93 -8.40 -18.89
C LEU A 233 7.67 -7.62 -18.51
N ALA A 234 6.52 -8.26 -18.32
CA ALA A 234 5.30 -7.60 -17.87
C ALA A 234 5.49 -6.91 -16.51
N GLY A 235 6.10 -7.60 -15.55
CA GLY A 235 6.43 -7.02 -14.24
C GLY A 235 7.42 -5.86 -14.33
N ALA A 236 8.47 -6.01 -15.15
CA ALA A 236 9.48 -4.96 -15.36
C ALA A 236 8.90 -3.72 -16.06
N LEU A 237 7.97 -3.89 -17.01
CA LEU A 237 7.31 -2.78 -17.71
C LEU A 237 6.29 -2.05 -16.83
N ALA A 238 5.54 -2.80 -15.99
CA ALA A 238 4.54 -2.21 -15.12
C ALA A 238 5.13 -1.47 -13.92
N ALA A 239 6.25 -1.96 -13.36
CA ALA A 239 6.82 -1.42 -12.12
C ALA A 239 7.20 0.07 -12.19
N PRO A 240 7.87 0.60 -13.22
CA PRO A 240 8.16 2.03 -13.34
C PRO A 240 6.91 2.91 -13.29
N ALA A 241 5.87 2.56 -14.04
CA ALA A 241 4.63 3.32 -14.07
C ALA A 241 3.94 3.32 -12.70
N LEU A 242 3.91 2.17 -12.03
CA LEU A 242 3.30 2.02 -10.71
C LEU A 242 4.10 2.74 -9.61
N VAL A 243 5.44 2.81 -9.70
CA VAL A 243 6.26 3.62 -8.80
C VAL A 243 6.02 5.11 -9.00
N VAL A 244 5.87 5.58 -10.24
CA VAL A 244 5.51 6.98 -10.50
C VAL A 244 4.14 7.31 -9.92
N LEU A 245 3.16 6.42 -10.12
CA LEU A 245 1.84 6.57 -9.49
C LEU A 245 1.96 6.58 -7.97
N ASP A 246 2.78 5.70 -7.38
CA ASP A 246 2.98 5.67 -5.93
C ASP A 246 3.45 7.03 -5.40
N LEU A 247 4.49 7.61 -6.02
CA LEU A 247 5.02 8.95 -5.69
C LEU A 247 3.99 10.07 -5.85
N ILE A 248 3.10 9.99 -6.83
CA ILE A 248 2.01 10.96 -7.04
C ILE A 248 1.02 10.90 -5.87
N THR A 249 0.70 9.69 -5.43
CA THR A 249 -0.33 9.42 -4.41
C THR A 249 0.19 9.60 -2.98
N LEU A 250 1.51 9.62 -2.83
CA LEU A 250 2.20 9.83 -1.57
C LEU A 250 1.87 11.21 -0.97
N PRO A 251 1.58 11.30 0.33
CA PRO A 251 1.34 12.58 0.98
C PRO A 251 2.60 13.45 0.97
N ALA A 252 2.42 14.77 0.95
CA ALA A 252 3.53 15.72 0.93
C ALA A 252 4.51 15.52 2.11
N THR A 253 3.99 15.14 3.28
CA THR A 253 4.80 14.82 4.47
C THR A 253 5.66 13.57 4.33
N GLY A 254 5.33 12.67 3.41
CA GLY A 254 6.09 11.45 3.16
C GLY A 254 7.25 11.63 2.17
N LYS A 255 7.29 12.74 1.42
CA LYS A 255 8.25 12.96 0.33
C LYS A 255 9.59 13.46 0.86
N SER A 256 10.68 12.85 0.41
CA SER A 256 12.06 13.30 0.65
C SER A 256 12.96 12.91 -0.52
N MET A 257 14.16 13.50 -0.59
CA MET A 257 15.17 13.13 -1.59
C MET A 257 15.50 11.63 -1.54
N GLU A 258 15.61 11.06 -0.34
CA GLU A 258 15.83 9.63 -0.13
C GLU A 258 14.73 8.78 -0.78
N VAL A 259 13.46 9.15 -0.61
CA VAL A 259 12.32 8.46 -1.24
C VAL A 259 12.42 8.50 -2.77
N PHE A 260 12.78 9.65 -3.35
CA PHE A 260 12.95 9.76 -4.81
C PHE A 260 14.11 8.91 -5.33
N VAL A 261 15.25 8.88 -4.62
CA VAL A 261 16.40 8.05 -4.98
C VAL A 261 16.03 6.57 -4.94
N MET A 262 15.38 6.12 -3.86
CA MET A 262 14.95 4.73 -3.72
C MET A 262 13.93 4.34 -4.79
N ALA A 263 12.96 5.21 -5.08
CA ALA A 263 12.00 5.01 -6.15
C ALA A 263 12.68 4.92 -7.54
N ALA A 264 13.69 5.76 -7.81
CA ALA A 264 14.43 5.75 -9.07
C ALA A 264 15.27 4.48 -9.30
N THR A 265 15.61 3.72 -8.24
CA THR A 265 16.30 2.43 -8.42
C THR A 265 15.42 1.39 -9.13
N VAL A 266 14.10 1.44 -8.94
CA VAL A 266 13.16 0.48 -9.53
C VAL A 266 13.17 0.49 -11.06
N PRO A 267 13.03 1.64 -11.77
CA PRO A 267 13.12 1.66 -13.22
C PRO A 267 14.51 1.28 -13.75
N ILE A 268 15.59 1.57 -13.03
CA ILE A 268 16.95 1.15 -13.42
C ILE A 268 17.05 -0.38 -13.39
N LEU A 269 16.57 -1.02 -12.32
CA LEU A 269 16.55 -2.48 -12.20
C LEU A 269 15.61 -3.13 -13.23
N ALA A 270 14.46 -2.51 -13.50
CA ALA A 270 13.54 -2.96 -14.54
C ALA A 270 14.17 -2.90 -15.95
N LEU A 271 14.92 -1.84 -16.25
CA LEU A 271 15.67 -1.72 -17.50
C LEU A 271 16.76 -2.82 -17.60
N ALA A 272 17.41 -3.16 -16.49
CA ALA A 272 18.38 -4.26 -16.45
C ALA A 272 17.71 -5.61 -16.76
N VAL A 273 16.48 -5.86 -16.28
CA VAL A 273 15.70 -7.06 -16.64
C VAL A 273 15.39 -7.06 -18.14
N PHE A 274 14.94 -5.92 -18.70
CA PHE A 274 14.66 -5.80 -20.12
C PHE A 274 15.91 -6.07 -20.97
N ALA A 275 17.05 -5.46 -20.62
CA ALA A 275 18.32 -5.65 -21.32
C ALA A 275 18.77 -7.12 -21.27
N LEU A 276 18.67 -7.76 -20.09
CA LEU A 276 19.06 -9.15 -19.90
C LEU A 276 18.20 -10.13 -20.73
N LEU A 277 16.90 -9.89 -20.82
CA LEU A 277 15.97 -10.81 -21.49
C LEU A 277 15.80 -10.55 -22.99
N TYR A 278 15.98 -9.31 -23.44
CA TYR A 278 15.68 -8.90 -24.81
C TYR A 278 16.91 -8.50 -25.62
N LEU A 279 17.88 -7.80 -25.01
CA LEU A 279 19.07 -7.27 -25.72
C LEU A 279 20.27 -8.19 -25.65
N LEU A 280 20.39 -8.99 -24.59
CA LEU A 280 21.48 -9.93 -24.37
C LEU A 280 20.99 -11.40 -24.38
N PRO A 281 20.34 -11.90 -25.45
CA PRO A 281 20.04 -13.32 -25.55
C PRO A 281 21.37 -14.09 -25.65
N GLY A 282 21.83 -14.61 -24.51
CA GLY A 282 23.13 -15.24 -24.37
C GLY A 282 23.29 -16.45 -25.30
N LYS A 283 24.14 -16.31 -26.33
CA LYS A 283 24.83 -17.44 -26.95
C LYS A 283 25.82 -18.00 -25.91
N GLY A 284 25.38 -19.00 -25.13
CA GLY A 284 26.25 -19.75 -24.21
C GLY A 284 26.15 -19.41 -22.72
N GLU A 285 25.22 -18.55 -22.30
CA GLU A 285 25.14 -18.11 -20.90
C GLU A 285 24.24 -19.01 -20.04
N SER A 286 24.80 -19.54 -18.95
CA SER A 286 24.11 -20.42 -18.03
C SER A 286 23.07 -19.66 -17.19
N ARG A 287 21.78 -19.88 -17.51
CA ARG A 287 20.59 -19.62 -16.66
C ARG A 287 20.29 -18.14 -16.34
N PRO A 288 19.65 -17.38 -17.25
CA PRO A 288 19.21 -16.01 -16.98
C PRO A 288 18.23 -15.88 -15.80
N GLY A 289 17.54 -16.97 -15.43
CA GLY A 289 16.55 -16.98 -14.34
C GLY A 289 17.10 -16.50 -12.99
N ASP A 290 18.32 -16.90 -12.61
CA ASP A 290 18.90 -16.50 -11.32
C ASP A 290 19.11 -14.99 -11.23
N ARG A 291 19.67 -14.39 -12.29
CA ARG A 291 19.89 -12.94 -12.39
C ARG A 291 18.58 -12.17 -12.38
N VAL A 292 17.58 -12.61 -13.16
CA VAL A 292 16.25 -11.98 -13.18
C VAL A 292 15.59 -12.04 -11.80
N THR A 293 15.62 -13.20 -11.14
CA THR A 293 15.11 -13.36 -9.78
C THR A 293 15.79 -12.41 -8.80
N SER A 294 17.13 -12.30 -8.84
CA SER A 294 17.87 -11.37 -7.99
C SER A 294 17.48 -9.91 -8.22
N LEU A 295 17.29 -9.49 -9.48
CA LEU A 295 16.86 -8.12 -9.81
C LEU A 295 15.48 -7.81 -9.22
N PHE A 296 14.51 -8.72 -9.32
CA PHE A 296 13.19 -8.52 -8.71
C PHE A 296 13.23 -8.50 -7.18
N VAL A 297 14.09 -9.32 -6.55
CA VAL A 297 14.30 -9.25 -5.08
C VAL A 297 14.87 -7.89 -4.67
N LEU A 298 15.81 -7.33 -5.45
CA LEU A 298 16.33 -5.98 -5.22
C LEU A 298 15.26 -4.90 -5.43
N MET A 299 14.36 -5.06 -6.41
CA MET A 299 13.20 -4.15 -6.59
C MET A 299 12.25 -4.21 -5.39
N PHE A 300 11.97 -5.41 -4.85
CA PHE A 300 11.20 -5.54 -3.61
C PHE A 300 11.87 -4.80 -2.45
N LEU A 301 13.18 -4.99 -2.27
CA LEU A 301 13.94 -4.29 -1.24
C LEU A 301 13.85 -2.76 -1.41
N ALA A 302 14.05 -2.25 -2.63
CA ALA A 302 13.95 -0.83 -2.93
C ALA A 302 12.59 -0.25 -2.58
N VAL A 303 11.49 -0.91 -2.97
CA VAL A 303 10.12 -0.48 -2.66
C VAL A 303 9.84 -0.51 -1.15
N ILE A 304 10.29 -1.55 -0.45
CA ILE A 304 10.13 -1.64 1.02
C ILE A 304 10.87 -0.50 1.71
N LEU A 305 12.12 -0.22 1.31
CA LEU A 305 12.90 0.87 1.89
C LEU A 305 12.31 2.24 1.56
N CYS A 306 11.79 2.42 0.34
CA CYS A 306 11.05 3.61 -0.08
C CYS A 306 9.84 3.86 0.82
N HIS A 307 8.98 2.84 1.01
CA HIS A 307 7.81 2.91 1.89
C HIS A 307 8.21 3.26 3.33
N GLN A 308 9.23 2.60 3.89
CA GLN A 308 9.66 2.82 5.28
C GLN A 308 10.26 4.21 5.50
N SER A 309 10.91 4.77 4.48
CA SER A 309 11.39 6.15 4.50
C SER A 309 10.22 7.13 4.46
N ALA A 310 9.20 6.85 3.63
CA ALA A 310 7.99 7.66 3.58
C ALA A 310 7.19 7.63 4.90
N VAL A 311 7.08 6.47 5.55
CA VAL A 311 6.52 6.34 6.89
C VAL A 311 7.32 7.18 7.88
N ALA A 312 8.65 7.05 7.91
CA ALA A 312 9.50 7.82 8.81
C ALA A 312 9.30 9.34 8.64
N ASN A 313 9.28 9.82 7.40
CA ASN A 313 9.02 11.22 7.07
C ASN A 313 7.62 11.67 7.54
N ALA A 314 6.58 10.84 7.31
CA ALA A 314 5.21 11.16 7.69
C ALA A 314 5.04 11.33 9.21
N PHE A 315 5.70 10.49 10.02
CA PHE A 315 5.69 10.59 11.47
C PHE A 315 6.56 11.75 12.00
N GLN A 316 7.69 12.05 11.35
CA GLN A 316 8.49 13.24 11.68
C GLN A 316 7.75 14.53 11.35
N GLY A 317 7.03 14.58 10.22
CA GLY A 317 6.22 15.73 9.82
C GLY A 317 5.07 16.07 10.77
N LEU A 318 4.58 15.10 11.54
CA LEU A 318 3.64 15.35 12.65
C LEU A 318 4.29 16.03 13.86
N SER A 319 5.61 15.89 14.00
CA SER A 319 6.39 16.38 15.15
C SER A 319 7.10 17.71 14.86
N ALA A 320 7.26 18.08 13.58
CA ALA A 320 7.92 19.31 13.15
C ALA A 320 6.94 20.50 13.05
N PRO A 321 7.33 21.71 13.45
CA PRO A 321 6.60 22.93 13.09
C PRO A 321 6.61 23.12 11.55
N PRO A 322 5.60 23.79 10.96
CA PRO A 322 5.43 23.84 9.51
C PRO A 322 6.69 24.36 8.79
N GLY A 323 7.22 23.58 7.85
CA GLY A 323 8.43 23.90 7.10
C GLY A 323 8.24 24.99 6.02
N PRO A 324 9.36 25.50 5.45
CA PRO A 324 9.38 26.67 4.56
C PRO A 324 8.61 26.53 3.24
N LEU A 325 8.26 25.32 2.80
CA LEU A 325 7.40 25.11 1.62
C LEU A 325 5.94 25.57 1.84
N ALA A 326 5.47 25.55 3.10
CA ALA A 326 4.23 26.23 3.47
C ALA A 326 4.40 27.76 3.52
N ALA A 327 5.63 28.25 3.67
CA ALA A 327 5.95 29.68 3.63
C ALA A 327 6.05 30.23 2.19
N GLU A 328 6.41 29.41 1.19
CA GLU A 328 6.46 29.84 -0.22
C GLU A 328 5.07 30.02 -0.85
N THR A 329 4.09 29.18 -0.47
CA THR A 329 2.68 29.40 -0.84
C THR A 329 2.07 30.61 -0.12
N VAL A 330 2.61 30.99 1.04
CA VAL A 330 2.25 32.23 1.76
C VAL A 330 2.97 33.46 1.17
N SER A 331 4.15 33.31 0.60
CA SER A 331 4.95 34.40 0.01
C SER A 331 4.31 34.97 -1.26
N LYS A 332 3.73 34.14 -2.12
CA LYS A 332 3.03 34.61 -3.34
C LYS A 332 1.75 35.40 -3.07
N GLY A 333 1.19 35.31 -1.85
CA GLY A 333 0.05 36.14 -1.41
C GLY A 333 0.46 37.43 -0.68
N LYS A 334 1.76 37.66 -0.44
CA LYS A 334 2.25 38.71 0.47
C LYS A 334 2.52 40.09 -0.17
N LYS A 335 2.15 40.30 -1.44
CA LYS A 335 2.32 41.59 -2.14
C LYS A 335 1.10 42.51 -2.19
N ALA A 336 0.02 42.19 -1.49
CA ALA A 336 -1.09 43.12 -1.34
C ALA A 336 -1.59 43.12 0.11
N ALA A 337 -1.21 44.18 0.83
CA ALA A 337 -1.83 44.76 2.04
C ALA A 337 -0.79 45.05 3.12
N SER A 338 -0.26 46.26 3.08
CA SER A 338 0.45 46.89 4.19
C SER A 338 -0.53 47.67 5.08
N SER A 339 -0.50 47.35 6.38
CA SER A 339 -0.87 48.16 7.57
C SER A 339 -2.36 48.28 7.99
N PRO A 340 -2.66 48.54 9.29
CA PRO A 340 -2.21 47.83 10.50
C PRO A 340 -3.37 47.48 11.47
N ALA A 341 -3.33 46.30 12.13
CA ALA A 341 -4.04 46.03 13.40
C ALA A 341 -3.48 44.74 14.04
N GLY A 342 -2.51 44.90 14.96
CA GLY A 342 -1.65 43.82 15.49
C GLY A 342 -2.30 42.77 16.41
N GLY A 343 -3.63 42.68 16.51
CA GLY A 343 -4.32 41.66 17.30
C GLY A 343 -5.04 40.61 16.45
N ASP A 344 -5.76 41.05 15.41
CA ASP A 344 -6.63 40.17 14.62
C ASP A 344 -5.86 39.30 13.62
N ALA A 345 -4.75 39.80 13.07
CA ALA A 345 -3.95 39.06 12.09
C ALA A 345 -3.37 37.77 12.68
N ALA A 346 -2.88 37.80 13.92
CA ALA A 346 -2.31 36.63 14.59
C ALA A 346 -3.39 35.56 14.88
N VAL A 347 -4.59 35.99 15.27
CA VAL A 347 -5.74 35.10 15.50
C VAL A 347 -6.23 34.48 14.19
N LEU A 348 -6.27 35.26 13.11
CA LEU A 348 -6.65 34.77 11.78
C LEU A 348 -5.62 33.79 11.19
N GLU A 349 -4.33 34.04 11.36
CA GLU A 349 -3.27 33.11 10.96
C GLU A 349 -3.33 31.80 11.76
N LYS A 350 -3.57 31.89 13.08
CA LYS A 350 -3.80 30.71 13.91
C LYS A 350 -5.03 29.92 13.45
N GLY A 351 -6.12 30.62 13.15
CA GLY A 351 -7.36 30.01 12.65
C GLY A 351 -7.20 29.36 11.29
N LYS A 352 -6.44 29.98 10.38
CA LYS A 352 -6.05 29.41 9.09
C LYS A 352 -5.26 28.13 9.26
N LYS A 353 -4.26 28.13 10.15
CA LYS A 353 -3.45 26.93 10.43
C LYS A 353 -4.31 25.77 10.93
N VAL A 354 -5.24 26.02 11.84
CA VAL A 354 -6.18 25.00 12.34
C VAL A 354 -7.10 24.51 11.22
N PHE A 355 -7.58 25.42 10.36
CA PHE A 355 -8.40 25.06 9.22
C PHE A 355 -7.65 24.13 8.27
N ASP A 356 -6.43 24.50 7.87
CA ASP A 356 -5.62 23.76 6.91
C ASP A 356 -5.24 22.36 7.41
N THR A 357 -5.04 22.19 8.72
CA THR A 357 -4.63 20.89 9.30
C THR A 357 -5.81 19.99 9.71
N VAL A 358 -6.91 20.56 10.20
CA VAL A 358 -8.02 19.78 10.78
C VAL A 358 -9.27 19.83 9.90
N CYS A 359 -9.74 21.04 9.56
CA CYS A 359 -11.03 21.20 8.90
C CYS A 359 -10.97 20.88 7.40
N SER A 360 -9.83 21.14 6.76
CA SER A 360 -9.61 20.95 5.32
C SER A 360 -9.64 19.46 4.92
N VAL A 361 -9.51 18.53 5.85
CA VAL A 361 -9.61 17.10 5.55
C VAL A 361 -11.01 16.75 5.03
N CYS A 362 -12.03 17.40 5.59
CA CYS A 362 -13.43 17.11 5.26
C CYS A 362 -14.12 18.25 4.49
N HIS A 363 -13.62 19.48 4.59
CA HIS A 363 -14.27 20.66 4.04
C HIS A 363 -13.40 21.40 3.01
N ARG A 364 -14.06 21.93 1.99
CA ARG A 364 -13.53 22.97 1.10
C ARG A 364 -14.47 24.17 1.13
N PHE A 365 -14.00 25.32 0.65
CA PHE A 365 -14.85 26.51 0.63
C PHE A 365 -15.87 26.45 -0.49
N ASP A 366 -15.53 25.87 -1.63
CA ASP A 366 -16.23 25.93 -2.91
C ASP A 366 -16.80 24.60 -3.37
N ALA A 367 -16.40 23.50 -2.74
CA ALA A 367 -16.77 22.15 -3.15
C ALA A 367 -17.16 21.25 -1.97
N LYS A 368 -18.02 20.28 -2.26
CA LYS A 368 -18.36 19.19 -1.33
C LYS A 368 -17.25 18.14 -1.39
N VAL A 369 -16.70 17.76 -0.24
CA VAL A 369 -15.72 16.66 -0.14
C VAL A 369 -16.29 15.54 0.71
N VAL A 370 -16.21 15.69 2.03
CA VAL A 370 -16.90 14.82 3.00
C VAL A 370 -18.01 15.62 3.67
N GLY A 371 -17.65 16.82 4.16
CA GLY A 371 -18.56 17.83 4.65
C GLY A 371 -19.04 18.76 3.53
N PRO A 372 -20.04 19.60 3.83
CA PRO A 372 -20.59 20.56 2.87
C PRO A 372 -19.59 21.67 2.53
N PRO A 373 -19.78 22.35 1.38
CA PRO A 373 -19.05 23.56 1.02
C PRO A 373 -19.23 24.64 2.09
N LEU A 374 -18.11 25.22 2.55
CA LEU A 374 -18.16 26.20 3.64
C LEU A 374 -18.73 27.55 3.21
N ASN A 375 -18.62 27.91 1.93
CA ASN A 375 -19.29 29.09 1.38
C ASN A 375 -20.83 29.02 1.49
N GLU A 376 -21.42 27.83 1.52
CA GLU A 376 -22.86 27.64 1.67
C GLU A 376 -23.29 27.63 3.15
N VAL A 377 -22.50 26.98 4.01
CA VAL A 377 -22.93 26.72 5.40
C VAL A 377 -22.39 27.70 6.43
N VAL A 378 -21.27 28.38 6.20
CA VAL A 378 -20.70 29.37 7.13
C VAL A 378 -21.47 30.71 7.11
N PRO A 379 -22.04 31.22 5.99
CA PRO A 379 -22.78 32.48 5.99
C PRO A 379 -23.92 32.56 7.01
N LYS A 380 -24.57 31.44 7.34
CA LYS A 380 -25.66 31.40 8.33
C LYS A 380 -25.23 31.77 9.76
N TYR A 381 -23.93 31.82 10.02
CA TYR A 381 -23.34 32.25 11.29
C TYR A 381 -22.77 33.67 11.24
N LYS A 382 -23.02 34.45 10.17
CA LYS A 382 -22.64 35.86 10.09
C LYS A 382 -23.19 36.62 11.31
N GLY A 383 -22.31 37.34 12.01
CA GLY A 383 -22.65 38.09 13.21
C GLY A 383 -22.80 37.26 14.49
N ASN A 384 -22.68 35.93 14.43
CA ASN A 384 -22.83 35.06 15.60
C ASN A 384 -21.69 34.02 15.70
N VAL A 385 -20.51 34.51 16.09
CA VAL A 385 -19.30 33.71 16.25
C VAL A 385 -19.49 32.61 17.30
N GLU A 386 -20.17 32.89 18.41
CA GLU A 386 -20.39 31.91 19.49
C GLU A 386 -21.25 30.73 19.04
N LYS A 387 -22.24 30.94 18.17
CA LYS A 387 -23.04 29.84 17.59
C LYS A 387 -22.20 28.96 16.67
N LEU A 388 -21.26 29.52 15.91
CA LEU A 388 -20.32 28.74 15.09
C LEU A 388 -19.35 27.96 15.98
N LYS A 389 -18.79 28.58 17.03
CA LYS A 389 -17.93 27.93 18.02
C LYS A 389 -18.66 26.77 18.71
N GLY A 390 -19.92 26.98 19.12
CA GLY A 390 -20.77 25.94 19.70
C GLY A 390 -20.95 24.74 18.76
N PHE A 391 -21.19 24.98 17.48
CA PHE A 391 -21.30 23.91 16.49
C PHE A 391 -19.97 23.17 16.26
N ILE A 392 -18.84 23.88 16.25
CA ILE A 392 -17.51 23.26 16.10
C ILE A 392 -17.17 22.41 17.33
N ARG A 393 -17.51 22.86 18.54
CA ARG A 393 -17.30 22.12 19.80
C ARG A 393 -18.11 20.84 19.88
N ASN A 394 -19.37 20.91 19.44
CA ASN A 394 -20.30 19.79 19.53
C ASN A 394 -21.19 19.73 18.28
N PRO A 395 -20.65 19.21 17.17
CA PRO A 395 -21.38 19.17 15.91
C PRO A 395 -22.59 18.26 16.01
N VAL A 396 -23.75 18.76 15.59
CA VAL A 396 -25.00 18.00 15.48
C VAL A 396 -25.32 17.77 14.01
N LYS A 397 -25.89 16.61 13.71
CA LYS A 397 -26.29 16.27 12.33
C LYS A 397 -27.46 17.17 11.92
N VAL A 398 -27.24 17.99 10.88
CA VAL A 398 -28.27 18.90 10.34
C VAL A 398 -28.83 18.37 9.02
N ASN A 399 -27.98 17.96 8.09
CA ASN A 399 -28.41 17.45 6.79
C ASN A 399 -28.45 15.91 6.81
N PRO A 400 -29.61 15.27 6.58
CA PRO A 400 -29.74 13.81 6.52
C PRO A 400 -28.82 13.17 5.46
N ALA A 401 -28.60 13.85 4.34
CA ALA A 401 -27.82 13.40 3.19
C ALA A 401 -26.30 13.54 3.35
N LEU A 402 -25.82 14.04 4.49
CA LEU A 402 -24.40 14.17 4.82
C LEU A 402 -24.04 13.29 6.02
N PRO A 403 -22.79 12.79 6.11
CA PRO A 403 -22.33 12.09 7.31
C PRO A 403 -22.36 13.02 8.53
N ALA A 404 -22.52 12.45 9.72
CA ALA A 404 -22.42 13.23 10.95
C ALA A 404 -20.99 13.77 11.09
N MET A 405 -20.85 15.06 11.34
CA MET A 405 -19.53 15.69 11.51
C MET A 405 -18.93 15.21 12.83
N PRO A 406 -17.71 14.63 12.83
CA PRO A 406 -17.05 14.19 14.05
C PRO A 406 -16.62 15.39 14.88
N LYS A 407 -16.61 15.22 16.21
CA LYS A 407 -16.10 16.25 17.14
C LYS A 407 -14.60 16.48 16.88
N PRO A 408 -14.18 17.66 16.42
CA PRO A 408 -12.76 17.93 16.16
C PRO A 408 -11.96 17.94 17.47
N ALA A 409 -10.80 17.30 17.48
CA ALA A 409 -9.90 17.26 18.63
C ALA A 409 -9.01 18.52 18.68
N ILE A 410 -9.64 19.68 18.86
CA ILE A 410 -8.97 21.00 18.92
C ILE A 410 -9.26 21.68 20.26
N LYS A 411 -8.35 22.55 20.70
CA LYS A 411 -8.47 23.30 21.97
C LYS A 411 -9.44 24.47 21.83
N GLU A 412 -9.94 24.99 22.95
CA GLU A 412 -10.92 26.09 22.95
C GLU A 412 -10.42 27.39 22.31
N ASP A 413 -9.13 27.68 22.47
CA ASP A 413 -8.46 28.79 21.82
C ASP A 413 -8.29 28.59 20.30
N GLU A 414 -8.26 27.33 19.84
CA GLU A 414 -8.23 26.97 18.41
C GLU A 414 -9.63 27.01 17.80
N VAL A 415 -10.67 26.64 18.57
CA VAL A 415 -12.08 26.78 18.17
C VAL A 415 -12.42 28.25 17.88
N ASP A 416 -12.02 29.18 18.75
CA ASP A 416 -12.24 30.61 18.54
C ASP A 416 -11.51 31.12 17.28
N ALA A 417 -10.23 30.77 17.16
CA ALA A 417 -9.39 31.19 16.04
C ALA A 417 -9.95 30.71 14.69
N VAL A 418 -10.31 29.42 14.58
CA VAL A 418 -10.84 28.86 13.33
C VAL A 418 -12.22 29.43 13.00
N ALA A 419 -13.09 29.65 13.99
CA ALA A 419 -14.41 30.24 13.77
C ALA A 419 -14.30 31.67 13.19
N ARG A 420 -13.39 32.49 13.74
CA ARG A 420 -13.10 33.84 13.23
C ARG A 420 -12.51 33.79 11.82
N TYR A 421 -11.59 32.86 11.56
CA TYR A 421 -11.02 32.66 10.23
C TYR A 421 -12.07 32.30 9.19
N LEU A 422 -12.94 31.33 9.47
CA LEU A 422 -14.03 30.92 8.58
C LEU A 422 -14.95 32.09 8.23
N LEU A 423 -15.34 32.88 9.23
CA LEU A 423 -16.18 34.07 9.01
C LEU A 423 -15.45 35.17 8.23
N SER A 424 -14.13 35.33 8.42
CA SER A 424 -13.34 36.29 7.65
C SER A 424 -13.30 35.95 6.15
N LYS A 425 -13.23 34.65 5.80
CA LYS A 425 -13.18 34.19 4.41
C LYS A 425 -14.51 34.35 3.68
N VAL A 426 -15.62 34.29 4.42
CA VAL A 426 -16.97 34.45 3.86
C VAL A 426 -17.45 35.91 3.89
N LYS A 427 -16.82 36.78 4.68
CA LYS A 427 -17.05 38.24 4.67
C LYS A 427 -16.48 38.94 3.41
N GLY A 428 -15.55 38.30 2.69
CA GLY A 428 -14.87 38.88 1.52
C GLY A 428 -15.56 38.71 0.17
N GLY A 429 -16.74 38.08 0.11
CA GLY A 429 -17.52 37.96 -1.14
C GLY A 429 -18.49 39.13 -1.27
N LYS A 430 -18.10 40.15 -2.04
CA LYS A 430 -19.05 41.01 -2.77
C LYS A 430 -19.21 40.45 -4.16
#